data_AF-A0A0F9DPH9-F1
#
_entry.id   AF-A0A0F9DPH9-F1
#
_cell.length_a   1.000
_cell.length_b   1.000
_cell.length_c   1.000
_cell.angle_alpha   90.00
_cell.angle_beta   90.00
_cell.angle_gamma   90.00
#
_symmetry.space_group_name_H-M   'P 1'
#
loop_
_entity.id
_entity.type
_entity.pdbx_description
1 polymer ?
#
loop_
_entity_poly.entity_id
_entity_poly.type
_entity_poly.pdbx_seq_one_letter_code
_entity_poly.pdbx_strand_id
1 'polypeptide(L)' 'MLTNKKIEEYKKKKASSIQLNFEIKRADKEELYQIADKKGIYASEILRLLVKEFIKEQRKSGL' A
#
# COMPACT_ATOMS: atom_id res chain seq x y z
N MET A 1 15.10 21.08 -8.67
CA MET A 1 15.51 21.55 -7.32
C MET A 1 14.49 21.11 -6.27
N LEU A 2 14.95 20.57 -5.14
CA LEU A 2 14.12 20.41 -3.94
C LEU A 2 13.82 21.80 -3.38
N THR A 3 12.56 22.21 -3.44
CA THR A 3 12.10 23.48 -2.85
C THR A 3 11.45 23.21 -1.50
N ASN A 4 11.55 24.13 -0.55
CA ASN A 4 10.88 24.02 0.76
C ASN A 4 9.38 23.69 0.64
N LYS A 5 8.68 24.21 -0.38
CA LYS A 5 7.28 23.88 -0.66
C LYS A 5 7.05 22.39 -0.97
N LYS A 6 7.90 21.79 -1.80
CA LYS A 6 7.88 20.34 -2.11
C LYS A 6 8.20 19.48 -0.89
N ILE A 7 9.06 19.96 0.01
CA ILE A 7 9.39 19.27 1.26
C ILE A 7 8.17 19.27 2.21
N GLU A 8 7.48 20.41 2.34
CA GLU A 8 6.27 20.51 3.17
C GLU A 8 5.09 19.71 2.59
N GLU A 9 4.89 19.70 1.27
CA GLU A 9 3.90 18.83 0.62
C GLU A 9 4.20 17.34 0.84
N TYR A 10 5.47 16.94 0.77
CA TYR A 10 5.90 15.57 1.07
C TYR A 10 5.65 15.21 2.54
N LYS A 11 5.99 16.10 3.50
CA LYS A 11 5.71 15.89 4.92
C LYS A 11 4.22 15.76 5.21
N LYS A 12 3.35 16.58 4.58
CA LYS A 12 1.89 16.47 4.72
C LYS A 12 1.36 15.14 4.20
N LYS A 13 1.81 14.69 3.01
CA LYS A 13 1.46 13.36 2.47
C LYS A 13 1.95 12.22 3.35
N LYS A 14 3.14 12.34 3.92
CA LYS A 14 3.71 11.35 4.84
C LYS A 14 2.95 11.32 6.17
N ALA A 15 2.51 12.46 6.68
CA ALA A 15 1.69 12.54 7.88
C ALA A 15 0.32 11.86 7.70
N SER A 16 -0.22 11.81 6.47
CA SER A 16 -1.44 11.06 6.16
C SER A 16 -1.23 9.56 5.92
N SER A 17 0.01 9.09 5.84
CA SER A 17 0.30 7.66 5.67
C SER A 17 0.47 6.98 7.02
N ILE A 18 -0.35 5.96 7.28
CA ILE A 18 -0.24 5.11 8.47
C ILE A 18 0.61 3.89 8.09
N GLN A 19 1.57 3.54 8.93
CA GLN A 19 2.32 2.30 8.77
C GLN A 19 1.48 1.13 9.29
N LEU A 20 1.24 0.15 8.40
CA LEU A 20 0.61 -1.12 8.74
C LEU A 20 1.67 -2.22 8.72
N ASN A 21 1.81 -2.92 9.83
CA ASN A 21 2.65 -4.11 9.91
C ASN A 21 1.78 -5.34 9.67
N PHE A 22 2.22 -6.23 8.80
CA PHE A 22 1.52 -7.47 8.48
C PHE A 22 2.39 -8.66 8.87
N GLU A 23 1.77 -9.67 9.46
CA GLU A 23 2.35 -10.99 9.61
C GLU A 23 1.78 -11.90 8.52
N ILE A 24 2.68 -12.47 7.72
CA ILE A 24 2.34 -13.41 6.64
C ILE A 24 3.38 -14.52 6.61
N LYS A 25 3.03 -15.67 6.03
CA LYS A 25 4.00 -16.74 5.84
C LYS A 25 5.09 -16.28 4.87
N ARG A 26 6.29 -16.83 5.05
CA ARG A 26 7.42 -16.53 4.18
C ARG A 26 7.14 -16.85 2.71
N ALA A 27 6.50 -17.99 2.44
CA ALA A 27 6.13 -18.40 1.08
C ALA A 27 5.19 -17.36 0.41
N ASP A 28 4.14 -16.96 1.12
CA ASP A 28 3.18 -15.96 0.63
C ASP A 28 3.85 -14.60 0.39
N LYS A 29 4.81 -14.22 1.24
CA LYS A 29 5.64 -13.03 1.01
C LYS A 29 6.41 -13.15 -0.30
N GLU A 30 7.14 -14.24 -0.50
CA GLU A 30 7.93 -14.46 -1.72
C GLU A 30 7.06 -14.40 -2.98
N GLU A 31 5.88 -15.03 -2.94
CA GLU A 31 4.91 -14.96 -4.04
C GLU A 31 4.40 -13.54 -4.31
N LEU A 32 4.06 -12.77 -3.27
CA LEU A 32 3.66 -11.38 -3.40
C LEU A 32 4.74 -10.53 -4.10
N TYR A 33 6.02 -10.73 -3.74
CA TYR A 33 7.13 -10.02 -4.38
C TYR A 33 7.30 -10.44 -5.85
N GLN A 34 7.15 -11.72 -6.19
CA GLN A 34 7.19 -12.18 -7.58
C GLN A 34 6.06 -11.58 -8.42
N ILE A 35 4.84 -11.50 -7.88
CA ILE A 35 3.71 -10.88 -8.57
C ILE A 35 3.95 -9.38 -8.77
N ALA A 36 4.48 -8.70 -7.75
CA ALA A 36 4.82 -7.28 -7.80
C ALA A 36 5.85 -6.99 -8.90
N ASP A 37 6.91 -7.79 -8.95
CA ASP A 37 7.98 -7.68 -9.96
C ASP A 37 7.45 -7.87 -11.38
N LYS A 38 6.66 -8.95 -11.62
CA LYS A 38 5.99 -9.20 -12.91
C LYS A 38 5.09 -8.05 -13.37
N LYS A 39 4.50 -7.31 -12.42
CA LYS A 39 3.61 -6.18 -12.69
C LYS A 39 4.34 -4.83 -12.72
N GLY A 40 5.64 -4.78 -12.42
CA GLY A 40 6.42 -3.54 -12.35
C GLY A 40 5.93 -2.57 -11.27
N ILE A 41 5.40 -3.09 -10.16
CA ILE A 41 4.89 -2.29 -9.03
C ILE A 41 5.48 -2.77 -7.71
N TYR A 42 5.32 -1.98 -6.64
CA TYR A 42 5.75 -2.41 -5.31
C TYR A 42 4.74 -3.36 -4.67
N ALA A 43 5.22 -4.31 -3.86
CA ALA A 43 4.37 -5.19 -3.05
C ALA A 43 3.41 -4.39 -2.14
N SER A 44 3.85 -3.24 -1.63
CA SER A 44 3.00 -2.32 -0.85
C SER A 44 1.83 -1.75 -1.65
N GLU A 45 1.98 -1.54 -2.97
CA GLU A 45 0.88 -1.10 -3.84
C GLU A 45 -0.15 -2.21 -4.02
N ILE A 46 0.28 -3.47 -4.15
CA ILE A 46 -0.64 -4.62 -4.20
C ILE A 46 -1.43 -4.71 -2.89
N LEU A 47 -0.76 -4.62 -1.74
CA LEU A 47 -1.42 -4.65 -0.43
C LEU A 47 -2.41 -3.49 -0.28
N ARG A 48 -2.05 -2.28 -0.72
CA ARG A 48 -2.92 -1.12 -0.71
C ARG A 48 -4.19 -1.34 -1.55
N LEU A 49 -4.06 -1.97 -2.73
CA LEU A 49 -5.19 -2.31 -3.59
C LEU A 49 -6.08 -3.38 -2.97
N LEU A 50 -5.50 -4.42 -2.38
CA LEU A 50 -6.23 -5.48 -1.68
C LEU A 50 -7.07 -4.91 -0.53
N VAL A 51 -6.47 -4.08 0.33
CA VAL A 51 -7.19 -3.41 1.42
C VAL A 51 -8.34 -2.56 0.89
N LYS A 52 -8.12 -1.82 -0.21
CA LYS A 52 -9.15 -0.97 -0.82
C LYS A 52 -10.32 -1.78 -1.36
N GLU A 53 -10.06 -2.84 -2.11
CA GLU A 53 -11.13 -3.69 -2.66
C GLU A 53 -11.87 -4.43 -1.54
N PHE A 54 -11.16 -4.93 -0.53
CA PHE A 54 -11.79 -5.55 0.64
C PHE A 54 -12.76 -4.60 1.35
N ILE A 55 -12.36 -3.36 1.66
CA ILE A 55 -13.24 -2.37 2.30
C ILE A 55 -14.47 -2.07 1.42
N LYS A 56 -14.27 -1.97 0.11
CA LYS A 56 -15.35 -1.72 -0.85
C LYS A 56 -16.34 -2.87 -0.91
N GLU A 57 -15.88 -4.12 -0.81
CA GLU A 57 -16.74 -5.29 -0.71
C GLU A 57 -17.53 -5.32 0.62
N GLN A 58 -16.88 -5.04 1.75
CA GLN A 58 -17.56 -4.99 3.04
C GLN A 58 -18.70 -3.95 3.05
N ARG A 59 -18.46 -2.76 2.48
CA ARG A 59 -19.50 -1.72 2.33
C ARG A 59 -20.69 -2.15 1.48
N LYS A 60 -20.46 -2.99 0.46
CA LYS A 60 -21.55 -3.55 -0.35
C LYS A 60 -22.36 -4.59 0.43
N SER A 61 -21.70 -5.30 1.34
CA SER A 61 -22.29 -6.38 2.15
C SER A 61 -23.01 -5.89 3.41
N GLY A 62 -23.14 -4.56 3.61
CA GLY A 62 -23.90 -3.99 4.72
C GLY A 62 -23.10 -3.70 6.00
N LEU A 63 -21.77 -3.63 5.89
CA LEU A 63 -20.89 -2.97 6.87
C LEU A 63 -20.83 -1.45 6.61
#